data_AF-A0ABC8IUZ3-F1
#
_entry.id   AF-A0ABC8IUZ3-F1
#
_cell.length_a   1.000
_cell.length_b   1.000
_cell.length_c   1.000
_cell.angle_alpha   90.00
_cell.angle_beta   90.00
_cell.angle_gamma   90.00
#
_symmetry.space_group_name_H-M   'P 1'
#
loop_
_entity.id
_entity.type
_entity.pdbx_description
1 polymer ?
#
loop_
_entity_poly.entity_id
_entity_poly.type
_entity_poly.pdbx_seq_one_letter_code
_entity_poly.pdbx_strand_id
1 'polypeptide(L)'
;METLQDGSERDKTTPPSSSSSSSPIPVVTSFWKEFDLEKEKSILDEQRLRIAENQENSQKNRRKLAESTRDFKKASPEDKLGMFNSLLKGYQEEVDNITKRAKFGENAFLNIYQKLYEAPDPFPALASIAEQERKLSEVESENQKMKVELEEFRTEATHLKNQQATIRRLEERNRQLEQQMEEKIKEVVEIKQRNLAEENQKTLELLKDREQALQDQ
;
A
#
# COMPACT_ATOMS: atom_id res chain seq x y z
N MET A 1 29.22 -46.30 -11.13
CA MET A 1 29.59 -44.94 -10.73
C MET A 1 28.58 -44.02 -11.39
N GLU A 2 27.60 -43.55 -10.64
CA GLU A 2 26.70 -42.48 -11.06
C GLU A 2 26.27 -41.76 -9.77
N THR A 3 26.75 -40.54 -9.63
CA THR A 3 26.38 -39.57 -8.61
C THR A 3 25.14 -38.83 -9.09
N LEU A 4 24.05 -38.85 -8.31
CA LEU A 4 23.03 -37.82 -8.42
C LEU A 4 22.64 -37.33 -7.02
N GLN A 5 22.69 -36.02 -6.96
CA GLN A 5 22.62 -35.09 -5.87
C GLN A 5 21.16 -34.65 -5.71
N ASP A 6 20.62 -34.64 -4.50
CA ASP A 6 19.45 -33.83 -4.20
C ASP A 6 19.51 -33.31 -2.76
N GLY A 7 20.08 -32.10 -2.64
CA GLY A 7 20.02 -31.28 -1.45
C GLY A 7 18.90 -30.28 -1.61
N SER A 8 17.73 -30.57 -1.03
CA SER A 8 16.62 -29.62 -0.94
C SER A 8 16.82 -28.75 0.31
N GLU A 9 17.67 -27.72 0.21
CA GLU A 9 17.63 -26.58 1.13
C GLU A 9 16.30 -25.83 0.93
N ARG A 10 15.50 -25.79 2.00
CA ARG A 10 14.24 -25.04 2.05
C ARG A 10 14.57 -23.56 2.08
N ASP A 11 14.36 -22.91 0.95
CA ASP A 11 14.40 -21.47 0.83
C ASP A 11 13.23 -20.87 1.63
N LYS A 12 13.54 -20.37 2.82
CA LYS A 12 12.60 -19.67 3.71
C LYS A 12 12.80 -18.17 3.50
N THR A 13 12.49 -17.70 2.30
CA THR A 13 12.41 -16.26 2.02
C THR A 13 11.12 -15.70 2.61
N THR A 14 11.25 -15.25 3.86
CA THR A 14 10.30 -14.34 4.50
C THR A 14 10.28 -13.04 3.69
N PRO A 15 9.13 -12.50 3.25
CA PRO A 15 9.13 -11.21 2.56
C PRO A 15 9.59 -10.13 3.56
N PRO A 16 10.40 -9.15 3.12
CA PRO A 16 10.79 -8.06 3.99
C PRO A 16 9.52 -7.27 4.33
N SER A 17 9.21 -7.20 5.62
CA SER A 17 8.29 -6.24 6.18
C SER A 17 8.63 -4.86 5.62
N SER A 18 7.80 -4.36 4.71
CA SER A 18 7.93 -3.03 4.13
C SER A 18 7.85 -2.04 5.27
N SER A 19 9.01 -1.50 5.61
CA SER A 19 9.19 -0.38 6.51
C SER A 19 8.13 0.68 6.23
N SER A 20 7.35 0.99 7.26
CA SER A 20 6.46 2.13 7.35
C SER A 20 7.26 3.45 7.34
N SER A 21 8.01 3.72 6.27
CA SER A 21 8.35 5.08 5.91
C SER A 21 7.09 5.64 5.26
N SER A 22 6.37 6.51 5.96
CA SER A 22 5.28 7.28 5.37
C SER A 22 5.74 7.81 4.02
N SER A 23 5.02 7.47 2.95
CA SER A 23 5.33 7.93 1.61
C SER A 23 5.56 9.44 1.62
N PRO A 24 6.64 9.96 1.01
CA PRO A 24 6.86 11.40 0.93
C PRO A 24 5.88 12.09 -0.02
N ILE A 25 5.11 11.33 -0.80
CA ILE A 25 4.21 11.83 -1.85
C ILE A 25 3.20 12.86 -1.31
N PRO A 26 2.50 12.66 -0.18
CA PRO A 26 1.56 13.64 0.34
C PRO A 26 2.23 14.95 0.75
N VAL A 27 3.45 14.87 1.32
CA VAL A 27 4.23 16.05 1.73
C VAL A 27 4.67 16.84 0.51
N VAL A 28 5.22 16.16 -0.51
CA VAL A 28 5.67 16.79 -1.76
C VAL A 28 4.49 17.36 -2.55
N THR A 29 3.37 16.63 -2.61
CA THR A 29 2.13 17.08 -3.26
C THR A 29 1.57 18.34 -2.59
N SER A 30 1.55 18.36 -1.26
CA SER A 30 1.09 19.53 -0.50
C SER A 30 2.00 20.73 -0.70
N PHE A 31 3.32 20.52 -0.70
CA PHE A 31 4.28 21.56 -1.03
C PHE A 31 4.02 22.17 -2.41
N TRP A 32 3.92 21.36 -3.47
CA TRP A 32 3.70 21.90 -4.82
C TRP A 32 2.34 22.54 -5.01
N LYS A 33 1.33 22.08 -4.26
CA LYS A 33 0.01 22.73 -4.21
C LYS A 33 0.08 24.12 -3.58
N GLU A 34 0.77 24.24 -2.45
CA GLU A 34 0.93 25.50 -1.71
C GLU A 34 1.91 26.45 -2.37
N PHE A 35 2.94 25.90 -3.00
CA PHE A 35 3.92 26.62 -3.79
C PHE A 35 3.24 27.34 -4.95
N ASP A 36 2.19 26.75 -5.55
CA ASP A 36 1.41 27.35 -6.63
C ASP A 36 2.32 27.92 -7.72
N LEU A 37 2.85 27.01 -8.53
CA LEU A 37 3.86 27.35 -9.53
C LEU A 37 3.39 28.48 -10.47
N GLU A 38 2.10 28.58 -10.75
CA GLU A 38 1.56 29.64 -11.61
C GLU A 38 1.64 31.02 -10.93
N LYS A 39 1.29 31.09 -9.65
CA LYS A 39 1.47 32.31 -8.84
C LYS A 39 2.94 32.70 -8.76
N GLU A 40 3.84 31.75 -8.52
CA GLU A 40 5.29 32.02 -8.44
C GLU A 40 5.87 32.44 -9.80
N LYS A 41 5.39 31.88 -10.92
CA LYS A 41 5.70 32.37 -12.28
C LYS A 41 5.33 33.85 -12.44
N SER A 42 4.13 34.24 -11.98
CA SER A 42 3.70 35.64 -12.02
C SER A 42 4.55 36.56 -11.13
N ILE A 43 5.01 36.10 -9.97
CA ILE A 43 5.91 36.87 -9.09
C ILE A 43 7.28 37.04 -9.76
N LEU A 44 7.79 35.98 -10.38
CA LEU A 44 9.04 36.04 -11.14
C LEU A 44 8.94 37.02 -12.31
N ASP A 45 7.79 37.11 -12.99
CA ASP A 45 7.52 38.10 -14.01
C ASP A 45 7.61 39.54 -13.48
N GLU A 46 7.03 39.81 -12.30
CA GLU A 46 7.15 41.11 -11.65
C GLU A 46 8.60 41.43 -11.24
N GLN A 47 9.35 40.43 -10.75
CA GLN A 47 10.76 40.60 -10.40
C GLN A 47 11.62 40.86 -11.63
N ARG A 48 11.31 40.23 -12.77
CA ARG A 48 11.95 40.52 -14.06
C ARG A 48 11.77 42.00 -14.43
N LEU A 49 10.57 42.53 -14.27
CA LEU A 49 10.28 43.95 -14.52
C LEU A 49 11.03 44.87 -13.55
N ARG A 50 11.09 44.52 -12.25
CA ARG A 50 11.87 45.28 -11.25
C ARG A 50 13.37 45.24 -11.48
N ILE A 51 13.92 44.13 -12.00
CA ILE A 51 15.33 44.06 -12.41
C ILE A 51 15.59 45.09 -13.51
N ALA A 52 14.69 45.19 -14.48
CA ALA A 52 14.77 46.21 -15.53
C ALA A 52 14.69 47.65 -14.94
N GLU A 53 13.84 47.90 -13.95
CA GLU A 53 13.74 49.20 -13.26
C GLU A 53 15.00 49.54 -12.42
N ASN A 54 15.59 48.56 -11.74
CA ASN A 54 16.84 48.77 -11.01
C ASN A 54 18.04 49.03 -11.95
N GLN A 55 17.99 48.47 -13.15
CA GLN A 55 18.89 48.82 -14.24
C GLN A 55 18.77 50.32 -14.60
N GLU A 56 17.54 50.84 -14.66
CA GLU A 56 17.25 52.26 -14.87
C GLU A 56 17.79 53.13 -13.70
N ASN A 57 17.66 52.68 -12.45
CA ASN A 57 18.19 53.41 -11.30
C ASN A 57 19.73 53.40 -11.22
N SER A 58 20.40 52.34 -11.70
CA SER A 58 21.86 52.39 -11.92
C SER A 58 22.25 53.53 -12.88
N GLN A 59 21.41 53.83 -13.88
CA GLN A 59 21.62 55.02 -14.71
C GLN A 59 21.50 56.33 -13.92
N LYS A 60 20.73 56.39 -12.84
CA LYS A 60 20.70 57.58 -11.97
C LYS A 60 21.99 57.75 -11.18
N ASN A 61 22.59 56.67 -10.68
CA ASN A 61 23.90 56.76 -10.01
C ASN A 61 25.00 57.24 -10.96
N ARG A 62 24.88 56.93 -12.25
CA ARG A 62 25.67 57.56 -13.30
C ARG A 62 25.54 59.09 -13.32
N ARG A 63 24.36 59.64 -12.98
CA ARG A 63 24.14 61.09 -12.85
C ARG A 63 24.89 61.68 -11.65
N LYS A 64 25.03 60.95 -10.54
CA LYS A 64 25.86 61.38 -9.40
C LYS A 64 27.33 61.48 -9.77
N LEU A 65 27.85 60.52 -10.53
CA LEU A 65 29.18 60.65 -11.12
C LEU A 65 29.30 61.97 -11.89
N ALA A 66 28.28 62.33 -12.68
CA ALA A 66 28.25 63.61 -13.40
C ALA A 66 28.28 64.84 -12.49
N GLU A 67 27.75 64.74 -11.26
CA GLU A 67 27.88 65.81 -10.26
C GLU A 67 29.28 65.87 -9.65
N SER A 68 29.90 64.73 -9.31
CA SER A 68 31.31 64.71 -8.89
C SER A 68 32.23 65.29 -9.96
N THR A 69 31.88 65.10 -11.24
CA THR A 69 32.55 65.74 -12.38
C THR A 69 32.32 67.25 -12.44
N ARG A 70 31.14 67.73 -12.03
CA ARG A 70 30.84 69.17 -11.93
C ARG A 70 31.66 69.82 -10.81
N ASP A 71 31.84 69.13 -9.69
CA ASP A 71 32.59 69.65 -8.55
C ASP A 71 34.09 69.62 -8.80
N PHE A 72 34.57 68.56 -9.46
CA PHE A 72 35.90 68.54 -10.07
C PHE A 72 36.13 69.76 -10.99
N LYS A 73 35.12 70.17 -11.75
CA LYS A 73 35.17 71.36 -12.61
C LYS A 73 35.34 72.68 -11.84
N LYS A 74 34.78 72.77 -10.63
CA LYS A 74 34.82 73.97 -9.76
C LYS A 74 36.08 74.06 -8.90
N ALA A 75 36.78 72.95 -8.70
CA ALA A 75 37.98 72.88 -7.90
C ALA A 75 39.12 73.76 -8.46
N SER A 76 40.02 74.19 -7.57
CA SER A 76 41.21 74.95 -7.92
C SER A 76 42.17 74.12 -8.79
N PRO A 77 43.14 74.74 -9.50
CA PRO A 77 44.08 74.01 -10.35
C PRO A 77 44.93 73.00 -9.57
N GLU A 78 45.36 73.33 -8.35
CA GLU A 78 46.10 72.41 -7.48
C GLU A 78 45.22 71.21 -7.06
N ASP A 79 43.96 71.47 -6.72
CA ASP A 79 43.03 70.43 -6.26
C ASP A 79 42.58 69.50 -7.40
N LYS A 80 42.39 70.03 -8.62
CA LYS A 80 42.04 69.25 -9.81
C LYS A 80 43.07 68.18 -10.14
N LEU A 81 44.35 68.50 -10.03
CA LEU A 81 45.43 67.54 -10.31
C LEU A 81 45.41 66.37 -9.33
N GLY A 82 45.10 66.64 -8.05
CA GLY A 82 44.93 65.60 -7.03
C GLY A 82 43.67 64.74 -7.25
N MET A 83 42.58 65.33 -7.75
CA MET A 83 41.30 64.64 -7.92
C MET A 83 41.17 63.86 -9.24
N PHE A 84 41.95 64.19 -10.28
CA PHE A 84 41.73 63.72 -11.65
C PHE A 84 41.92 62.20 -11.81
N ASN A 85 43.02 61.67 -11.30
CA ASN A 85 43.32 60.23 -11.42
C ASN A 85 42.31 59.38 -10.65
N SER A 86 41.90 59.85 -9.47
CA SER A 86 40.88 59.20 -8.65
C SER A 86 39.52 59.19 -9.35
N LEU A 87 39.14 60.33 -9.93
CA LEU A 87 37.89 60.47 -10.67
C LEU A 87 37.86 59.56 -11.91
N LEU A 88 38.92 59.60 -12.74
CA LEU A 88 39.00 58.82 -13.97
C LEU A 88 38.94 57.30 -13.71
N LYS A 89 39.65 56.85 -12.67
CA LYS A 89 39.68 55.44 -12.28
C LYS A 89 38.35 54.98 -11.71
N GLY A 90 37.71 55.82 -10.88
CA GLY A 90 36.36 55.58 -10.39
C GLY A 90 35.32 55.51 -11.52
N TYR A 91 35.47 56.30 -12.58
CA TYR A 91 34.62 56.23 -13.78
C TYR A 91 34.77 54.90 -14.55
N GLN A 92 36.00 54.40 -14.70
CA GLN A 92 36.25 53.16 -15.45
C GLN A 92 35.82 51.91 -14.69
N GLU A 93 36.20 51.82 -13.41
CA GLU A 93 35.91 50.65 -12.58
C GLU A 93 34.40 50.52 -12.32
N GLU A 94 33.68 51.63 -12.14
CA GLU A 94 32.23 51.60 -11.93
C GLU A 94 31.48 51.18 -13.21
N VAL A 95 31.93 51.66 -14.37
CA VAL A 95 31.32 51.27 -15.66
C VAL A 95 31.50 49.78 -15.94
N ASP A 96 32.68 49.24 -15.70
CA ASP A 96 32.97 47.83 -15.97
C ASP A 96 32.31 46.89 -14.95
N ASN A 97 32.31 47.24 -13.67
CA ASN A 97 31.71 46.42 -12.62
C ASN A 97 30.18 46.41 -12.67
N ILE A 98 29.54 47.55 -12.99
CA ILE A 98 28.10 47.60 -13.26
C ILE A 98 27.76 46.70 -14.45
N THR A 99 28.52 46.80 -15.54
CA THR A 99 28.23 46.07 -16.78
C THR A 99 28.38 44.55 -16.60
N LYS A 100 29.40 44.10 -15.87
CA LYS A 100 29.62 42.67 -15.60
C LYS A 100 28.59 42.10 -14.64
N ARG A 101 28.29 42.80 -13.55
CA ARG A 101 27.34 42.33 -12.52
C ARG A 101 25.89 42.32 -13.04
N ALA A 102 25.50 43.31 -13.82
CA ALA A 102 24.19 43.39 -14.47
C ALA A 102 23.99 42.23 -15.45
N LYS A 103 24.92 42.04 -16.39
CA LYS A 103 24.84 40.94 -17.37
C LYS A 103 24.83 39.57 -16.71
N PHE A 104 25.60 39.37 -15.64
CA PHE A 104 25.63 38.09 -14.95
C PHE A 104 24.32 37.79 -14.22
N GLY A 105 23.78 38.76 -13.46
CA GLY A 105 22.52 38.62 -12.74
C GLY A 105 21.31 38.45 -13.68
N GLU A 106 21.27 39.21 -14.78
CA GLU A 106 20.21 39.13 -15.78
C GLU A 106 20.22 37.77 -16.50
N ASN A 107 21.40 37.29 -16.93
CA ASN A 107 21.50 35.98 -17.58
C ASN A 107 21.19 34.83 -16.62
N ALA A 108 21.64 34.90 -15.36
CA ALA A 108 21.34 33.87 -14.36
C ALA A 108 19.84 33.80 -14.03
N PHE A 109 19.21 34.96 -13.86
CA PHE A 109 17.77 35.06 -13.64
C PHE A 109 16.98 34.54 -14.85
N LEU A 110 17.28 34.99 -16.08
CA LEU A 110 16.56 34.60 -17.28
C LEU A 110 16.69 33.10 -17.56
N ASN A 111 17.85 32.50 -17.31
CA ASN A 111 18.06 31.05 -17.48
C ASN A 111 17.20 30.23 -16.53
N ILE A 112 17.07 30.65 -15.26
CA ILE A 112 16.22 29.97 -14.27
C ILE A 112 14.74 30.23 -14.55
N TYR A 113 14.38 31.48 -14.84
CA TYR A 113 13.02 31.88 -15.21
C TYR A 113 12.51 31.10 -16.41
N GLN A 114 13.28 31.01 -17.50
CA GLN A 114 12.85 30.27 -18.70
C GLN A 114 12.61 28.79 -18.38
N LYS A 115 13.51 28.15 -17.64
CA LYS A 115 13.38 26.74 -17.25
C LYS A 115 12.17 26.49 -16.34
N LEU A 116 11.89 27.38 -15.40
CA LEU A 116 10.72 27.29 -14.52
C LEU A 116 9.42 27.58 -15.29
N TYR A 117 9.44 28.54 -16.21
CA TYR A 117 8.28 28.90 -17.02
C TYR A 117 7.87 27.78 -17.97
N GLU A 118 8.84 27.17 -18.64
CA GLU A 118 8.61 26.02 -19.55
C GLU A 118 8.34 24.71 -18.79
N ALA A 119 8.69 24.63 -17.51
CA ALA A 119 8.42 23.45 -16.71
C ALA A 119 6.90 23.23 -16.57
N PRO A 120 6.41 22.02 -16.90
CA PRO A 120 5.03 21.63 -16.61
C PRO A 120 4.83 21.57 -15.09
N ASP A 121 3.64 21.95 -14.63
CA ASP A 121 3.28 21.84 -13.22
C ASP A 121 3.31 20.36 -12.78
N PRO A 122 4.13 19.99 -11.77
CA PRO A 122 4.18 18.62 -11.27
C PRO A 122 2.96 18.26 -10.40
N PHE A 123 2.22 19.24 -9.88
CA PHE A 123 1.12 18.99 -8.95
C PHE A 123 0.04 18.03 -9.48
N PRO A 124 -0.48 18.16 -10.72
CA PRO A 124 -1.49 17.24 -11.24
C PRO A 124 -1.01 15.79 -11.31
N ALA A 125 0.25 15.56 -11.69
CA ALA A 125 0.84 14.23 -11.75
C ALA A 125 1.02 13.66 -10.33
N LEU A 126 1.52 14.46 -9.40
CA LEU A 126 1.69 14.07 -7.99
C LEU A 126 0.35 13.77 -7.31
N ALA A 127 -0.69 14.57 -7.56
CA ALA A 127 -2.03 14.34 -7.06
C ALA A 127 -2.62 13.03 -7.59
N SER A 128 -2.39 12.73 -8.88
CA SER A 128 -2.81 11.45 -9.47
C SER A 128 -2.09 10.26 -8.84
N ILE A 129 -0.79 10.37 -8.58
CA ILE A 129 -0.01 9.32 -7.91
C ILE A 129 -0.50 9.13 -6.47
N ALA A 130 -0.76 10.22 -5.73
CA ALA A 130 -1.28 10.15 -4.36
C ALA A 130 -2.65 9.46 -4.29
N GLU A 131 -3.53 9.73 -5.26
CA GLU A 131 -4.83 9.06 -5.41
C GLU A 131 -4.64 7.57 -5.72
N GLN A 132 -3.71 7.21 -6.61
CA GLN A 132 -3.40 5.83 -6.96
C GLN A 132 -2.82 5.06 -5.77
N GLU A 133 -1.92 5.67 -5.00
CA GLU A 133 -1.32 5.08 -3.80
C GLU A 133 -2.38 4.78 -2.74
N ARG A 134 -3.37 5.68 -2.57
CA ARG A 134 -4.52 5.44 -1.69
C ARG A 134 -5.35 4.25 -2.16
N LYS A 135 -5.72 4.21 -3.45
CA LYS A 135 -6.48 3.09 -4.04
C LYS A 135 -5.72 1.77 -3.94
N LEU A 136 -4.41 1.80 -4.15
CA LEU A 136 -3.56 0.61 -4.00
C LEU A 136 -3.60 0.10 -2.56
N SER A 137 -3.46 0.99 -1.58
CA SER A 137 -3.55 0.62 -0.15
C SER A 137 -4.92 0.03 0.22
N GLU A 138 -6.01 0.59 -0.31
CA GLU A 138 -7.36 0.05 -0.13
C GLU A 138 -7.48 -1.35 -0.72
N VAL A 139 -7.05 -1.54 -1.96
CA VAL A 139 -7.08 -2.85 -2.66
C VAL A 139 -6.20 -3.89 -1.95
N GLU A 140 -5.01 -3.50 -1.47
CA GLU A 140 -4.13 -4.39 -0.72
C GLU A 140 -4.76 -4.82 0.61
N SER A 141 -5.42 -3.91 1.32
CA SER A 141 -6.16 -4.20 2.54
C SER A 141 -7.32 -5.16 2.29
N GLU A 142 -8.11 -4.92 1.24
CA GLU A 142 -9.20 -5.82 0.84
C GLU A 142 -8.67 -7.19 0.40
N ASN A 143 -7.58 -7.24 -0.36
CA ASN A 143 -6.94 -8.48 -0.77
C ASN A 143 -6.47 -9.29 0.44
N GLN A 144 -5.91 -8.63 1.44
CA GLN A 144 -5.48 -9.26 2.68
C GLN A 144 -6.67 -9.81 3.46
N LYS A 145 -7.78 -9.08 3.56
CA LYS A 145 -9.02 -9.56 4.20
C LYS A 145 -9.59 -10.78 3.48
N MET A 146 -9.71 -10.72 2.15
CA MET A 146 -10.19 -11.85 1.35
C MET A 146 -9.30 -13.10 1.50
N LYS A 147 -7.98 -12.93 1.61
CA LYS A 147 -7.06 -14.05 1.88
C LYS A 147 -7.32 -14.70 3.24
N VAL A 148 -7.60 -13.90 4.26
CA VAL A 148 -7.94 -14.41 5.61
C VAL A 148 -9.26 -15.17 5.57
N GLU A 149 -10.31 -14.58 4.99
CA GLU A 149 -11.63 -15.23 4.85
C GLU A 149 -11.55 -16.54 4.06
N LEU A 150 -10.74 -16.58 2.99
CA LEU A 150 -10.52 -17.80 2.21
C LEU A 150 -9.84 -18.90 3.02
N GLU A 151 -8.87 -18.56 3.88
CA GLU A 151 -8.25 -19.53 4.78
C GLU A 151 -9.25 -20.01 5.84
N GLU A 152 -10.07 -19.12 6.41
CA GLU A 152 -11.14 -19.50 7.33
C GLU A 152 -12.12 -20.49 6.70
N PHE A 153 -12.64 -20.19 5.50
CA PHE A 153 -13.52 -21.12 4.77
C PHE A 153 -12.85 -22.44 4.43
N ARG A 154 -11.55 -22.45 4.10
CA ARG A 154 -10.80 -23.69 3.88
C ARG A 154 -10.74 -24.52 5.17
N THR A 155 -10.45 -23.91 6.30
CA THR A 155 -10.43 -24.61 7.59
C THR A 155 -11.81 -25.17 7.94
N GLU A 156 -12.87 -24.39 7.77
CA GLU A 156 -14.25 -24.84 8.02
C GLU A 156 -14.65 -26.00 7.09
N ALA A 157 -14.32 -25.92 5.80
CA ALA A 157 -14.58 -26.99 4.85
C ALA A 157 -13.86 -28.29 5.24
N THR A 158 -12.61 -28.22 5.71
CA THR A 158 -11.90 -29.41 6.21
C THR A 158 -12.55 -29.98 7.47
N HIS A 159 -13.00 -29.11 8.39
CA HIS A 159 -13.70 -29.50 9.60
C HIS A 159 -15.04 -30.18 9.28
N LEU A 160 -15.85 -29.61 8.39
CA LEU A 160 -17.13 -30.19 7.94
C LEU A 160 -16.92 -31.55 7.27
N LYS A 161 -15.87 -31.71 6.45
CA LYS A 161 -15.55 -33.01 5.83
C LYS A 161 -15.21 -34.07 6.88
N ASN A 162 -14.47 -33.70 7.93
CA ASN A 162 -14.15 -34.61 9.05
C ASN A 162 -15.40 -34.98 9.86
N GLN A 163 -16.28 -34.01 10.10
CA GLN A 163 -17.57 -34.27 10.74
C GLN A 163 -18.45 -35.20 9.91
N GLN A 164 -18.54 -34.99 8.59
CA GLN A 164 -19.30 -35.85 7.69
C GLN A 164 -18.76 -37.29 7.68
N ALA A 165 -17.44 -37.47 7.72
CA ALA A 165 -16.84 -38.80 7.87
C ALA A 165 -17.19 -39.47 9.20
N THR A 166 -17.27 -38.68 10.29
CA THR A 166 -17.67 -39.17 11.61
C THR A 166 -19.15 -39.58 11.64
N ILE A 167 -20.03 -38.75 11.07
CA ILE A 167 -21.47 -39.05 10.95
C ILE A 167 -21.67 -40.37 10.21
N ARG A 168 -21.03 -40.56 9.05
CA ARG A 168 -21.14 -41.81 8.28
C ARG A 168 -20.71 -43.05 9.08
N ARG A 169 -19.65 -42.94 9.89
CA ARG A 169 -19.20 -44.05 10.77
C ARG A 169 -20.21 -44.34 11.87
N LEU A 170 -20.82 -43.31 12.45
CA LEU A 170 -21.84 -43.45 13.49
C LEU A 170 -23.13 -44.04 12.92
N GLU A 171 -23.58 -43.59 11.75
CA GLU A 171 -24.74 -44.14 11.04
C GLU A 171 -24.54 -45.62 10.73
N GLU A 172 -23.37 -46.01 10.19
CA GLU A 172 -23.04 -47.41 9.91
C GLU A 172 -23.02 -48.26 11.20
N ARG A 173 -22.44 -47.74 12.29
CA ARG A 173 -22.45 -48.42 13.59
C ARG A 173 -23.87 -48.59 14.13
N ASN A 174 -24.73 -47.58 13.96
CA ASN A 174 -26.11 -47.63 14.44
C ASN A 174 -26.89 -48.70 13.66
N ARG A 175 -26.74 -48.73 12.33
CA ARG A 175 -27.32 -49.76 11.47
C ARG A 175 -26.87 -51.18 11.86
N GLN A 176 -25.60 -51.37 12.17
CA GLN A 176 -25.08 -52.66 12.66
C GLN A 176 -25.69 -53.06 14.01
N LEU A 177 -25.84 -52.10 14.94
CA LEU A 177 -26.48 -52.36 16.23
C LEU A 177 -27.97 -52.69 16.07
N GLU A 178 -28.68 -52.00 15.17
CA GLU A 178 -30.08 -52.30 14.83
C GLU A 178 -30.23 -53.72 14.26
N GLN A 179 -29.37 -54.11 13.31
CA GLN A 179 -29.35 -55.47 12.75
C GLN A 179 -29.07 -56.54 13.82
N GLN A 180 -28.06 -56.33 14.66
CA GLN A 180 -27.74 -57.25 15.77
C GLN A 180 -28.90 -57.37 16.75
N MET A 181 -29.61 -56.28 17.03
CA MET A 181 -30.79 -56.30 17.90
C MET A 181 -31.92 -57.10 17.24
N GLU A 182 -32.16 -56.91 15.94
CA GLU A 182 -33.19 -57.65 15.21
C GLU A 182 -32.90 -59.16 15.15
N GLU A 183 -31.64 -59.55 14.93
CA GLU A 183 -31.19 -60.95 15.00
C GLU A 183 -31.40 -61.55 16.39
N LYS A 184 -31.00 -60.84 17.45
CA LYS A 184 -31.24 -61.29 18.83
C LYS A 184 -32.73 -61.42 19.14
N ILE A 185 -33.56 -60.51 18.66
CA ILE A 185 -35.02 -60.60 18.83
C ILE A 185 -35.55 -61.84 18.11
N LYS A 186 -35.12 -62.11 16.87
CA LYS A 186 -35.49 -63.32 16.12
C LYS A 186 -35.09 -64.58 16.88
N GLU A 187 -33.84 -64.66 17.33
CA GLU A 187 -33.34 -65.80 18.13
C GLU A 187 -34.17 -66.02 19.40
N VAL A 188 -34.45 -64.95 20.17
CA VAL A 188 -35.28 -65.04 21.38
C VAL A 188 -36.72 -65.47 21.06
N VAL A 189 -37.29 -64.99 19.96
CA VAL A 189 -38.65 -65.40 19.52
C VAL A 189 -38.66 -66.86 19.10
N GLU A 190 -37.68 -67.33 18.32
CA GLU A 190 -37.56 -68.73 17.91
C GLU A 190 -37.41 -69.66 19.13
N ILE A 191 -36.55 -69.31 20.08
CA ILE A 191 -36.39 -70.07 21.33
C ILE A 191 -37.72 -70.13 22.09
N LYS A 192 -38.44 -69.01 22.22
CA LYS A 192 -39.75 -68.98 22.89
C LYS A 192 -40.80 -69.80 22.15
N GLN A 193 -40.84 -69.74 20.82
CA GLN A 193 -41.77 -70.53 20.00
C GLN A 193 -41.49 -72.02 20.16
N ARG A 194 -40.22 -72.43 20.14
CA ARG A 194 -39.82 -73.81 20.38
C ARG A 194 -40.23 -74.28 21.76
N ASN A 195 -39.92 -73.51 22.80
CA ASN A 195 -40.30 -73.84 24.18
C ASN A 195 -41.82 -73.98 24.34
N LEU A 196 -42.59 -73.07 23.73
CA LEU A 196 -44.06 -73.12 23.75
C LEU A 196 -44.60 -74.34 22.99
N ALA A 197 -44.00 -74.70 21.86
CA ALA A 197 -44.37 -75.89 21.10
C ALA A 197 -44.08 -77.17 21.91
N GLU A 198 -42.92 -77.25 22.57
CA GLU A 198 -42.55 -78.36 23.46
C GLU A 198 -43.52 -78.46 24.66
N GLU A 199 -43.92 -77.34 25.27
CA GLU A 199 -44.90 -77.29 26.37
C GLU A 199 -46.31 -77.72 25.91
N ASN A 200 -46.75 -77.23 24.75
CA ASN A 200 -48.04 -77.62 24.16
C ASN A 200 -48.06 -79.11 23.80
N GLN A 201 -46.96 -79.65 23.26
CA GLN A 201 -46.85 -81.08 22.95
C GLN A 201 -46.96 -81.92 24.22
N LYS A 202 -46.21 -81.58 25.28
CA LYS A 202 -46.31 -82.24 26.59
C LYS A 202 -47.73 -82.18 27.16
N THR A 203 -48.39 -81.04 27.04
CA THR A 203 -49.78 -80.86 27.50
C THR A 203 -50.74 -81.76 26.71
N LEU A 204 -50.56 -81.86 25.39
CA LEU A 204 -51.37 -82.72 24.54
C LEU A 204 -51.16 -84.21 24.86
N GLU A 205 -49.92 -84.63 25.08
CA GLU A 205 -49.57 -85.99 25.50
C GLU A 205 -50.25 -86.33 26.85
N LEU A 206 -50.16 -85.46 27.85
CA LEU A 206 -50.84 -85.62 29.14
C LEU A 206 -52.37 -85.73 28.99
N LEU A 207 -52.98 -84.94 28.10
CA LEU A 207 -54.42 -85.01 27.84
C LEU A 207 -54.81 -86.33 27.15
N LYS A 208 -54.00 -86.83 26.22
CA LYS A 208 -54.22 -88.12 25.56
C LYS A 208 -54.09 -89.29 26.55
N ASP A 209 -53.06 -89.28 27.37
CA ASP A 209 -52.87 -90.30 28.42
C ASP A 209 -54.06 -90.31 29.39
N ARG A 210 -54.57 -89.12 29.75
CA ARG A 210 -55.79 -88.99 30.57
C ARG A 210 -57.04 -89.52 29.86
N GLU A 211 -57.19 -89.26 28.57
CA GLU A 211 -58.32 -89.76 27.77
C GLU A 211 -58.29 -91.29 27.66
N GLN A 212 -57.12 -91.88 27.41
CA GLN A 212 -56.93 -93.34 27.40
C GLN A 212 -57.27 -93.96 28.76
N ALA A 213 -56.76 -93.39 29.86
CA ALA A 213 -57.08 -93.85 31.20
C ALA A 213 -58.58 -93.78 31.55
N LEU A 214 -59.34 -92.86 30.94
CA LEU A 214 -60.80 -92.77 31.08
C LEU A 214 -61.56 -93.75 30.17
N GLN A 215 -60.99 -94.17 29.04
CA GLN A 215 -61.57 -95.18 28.15
C GLN A 215 -61.36 -96.61 28.67
N ASP A 216 -60.29 -96.85 29.42
CA ASP A 216 -59.94 -98.16 30.01
C ASP A 216 -60.65 -98.45 31.36
N GLN A 217 -61.61 -97.60 31.78
CA GLN A 217 -62.36 -97.68 33.03
C GLN A 217 -63.83 -98.06 32.79
#